data_AF-A0A9D1BWW2-F1
#
_entry.id   AF-A0A9D1BWW2-F1
#
_cell.length_a   1.000
_cell.length_b   1.000
_cell.length_c   1.000
_cell.angle_alpha   90.00
_cell.angle_beta   90.00
_cell.angle_gamma   90.00
#
_symmetry.space_group_name_H-M   'P 1'
#
loop_
_entity.id
_entity.type
_entity.pdbx_description
1 polymer ?
#
loop_
_entity_poly.entity_id
_entity_poly.type
_entity_poly.pdbx_seq_one_letter_code
_entity_poly.pdbx_strand_id
1 'polypeptide(L)' 'KKTFGKEPLPQRSGGSIPIVALFEKIFKCKSVLLGFGLDSDAIHSPNEHYGLFNYYKGIETIPYFYHYYTELSSNKNSKK' A
#
# COMPACT_ATOMS: atom_id res chain seq x y z
N LYS A 1 -3.31 11.61 -0.48
CA LYS A 1 -4.12 12.83 -0.71
C LYS A 1 -5.44 12.60 -1.45
N LYS A 2 -5.45 12.02 -2.66
CA LYS A 2 -6.65 11.95 -3.53
C LYS A 2 -7.89 11.31 -2.86
N THR A 3 -7.72 10.21 -2.13
CA THR A 3 -8.83 9.43 -1.55
C THR A 3 -9.09 9.76 -0.07
N PHE A 4 -8.05 9.79 0.75
CA PHE A 4 -8.14 10.04 2.20
C PHE A 4 -8.07 11.53 2.60
N GLY A 5 -7.87 12.45 1.66
CA GLY A 5 -7.73 13.89 1.94
C GLY A 5 -6.46 14.28 2.71
N LYS A 6 -5.64 13.32 3.14
CA LYS A 6 -4.41 13.51 3.92
C LYS A 6 -3.18 12.98 3.19
N GLU A 7 -2.00 13.41 3.62
CA GLU A 7 -0.74 12.80 3.17
C GLU A 7 -0.57 11.42 3.79
N PRO A 8 -0.17 10.40 3.01
CA PRO A 8 0.16 9.09 3.55
C PRO A 8 1.45 9.17 4.37
N LEU A 9 1.50 8.44 5.48
CA LEU A 9 2.68 8.35 6.34
C LEU A 9 3.47 7.07 6.01
N PRO A 10 4.77 7.15 5.71
CA PRO A 10 5.63 5.98 5.64
C PRO A 10 5.73 5.35 7.04
N GLN A 11 5.40 4.07 7.15
CA GLN A 11 5.39 3.34 8.42
C GLN A 11 6.18 2.04 8.31
N ARG A 12 6.75 1.62 9.44
CA ARG A 12 7.28 0.26 9.65
C ARG A 12 6.32 -0.49 10.57
N SER A 13 6.11 -1.77 10.32
CA SER A 13 5.29 -2.66 11.15
C SER A 13 6.16 -3.75 11.78
N GLY A 14 5.73 -4.27 12.93
CA GLY A 14 6.33 -5.46 13.55
C GLY A 14 5.89 -6.78 12.92
N GLY A 15 4.84 -6.74 12.08
CA GLY A 15 4.38 -7.91 11.32
C GLY A 15 5.42 -8.38 10.31
N SER A 16 5.44 -9.69 10.05
CA SER A 16 6.40 -10.31 9.12
C SER A 16 5.72 -10.81 7.85
N ILE A 17 6.25 -10.39 6.69
CA ILE A 17 5.86 -10.90 5.37
C ILE A 17 7.15 -11.39 4.66
N PRO A 18 7.62 -12.63 4.92
CA PRO A 18 8.96 -13.08 4.51
C PRO A 18 9.24 -13.01 3.01
N ILE A 19 8.21 -13.17 2.17
CA ILE A 19 8.36 -13.18 0.71
C ILE A 19 8.87 -11.84 0.15
N VAL A 20 8.66 -10.72 0.86
CA VAL A 20 9.11 -9.38 0.42
C VAL A 20 10.63 -9.33 0.28
N ALA A 21 11.35 -9.87 1.27
CA ALA A 21 12.82 -9.92 1.23
C ALA A 21 13.33 -10.82 0.09
N LEU A 22 12.61 -11.91 -0.21
CA LEU A 22 12.93 -12.81 -1.31
C LEU A 22 12.72 -12.13 -2.67
N PHE A 23 11.60 -11.42 -2.85
CA PHE A 23 11.32 -10.67 -4.08
C PHE A 23 12.36 -9.60 -4.35
N GLU A 24 12.77 -8.83 -3.33
CA GLU A 24 13.83 -7.85 -3.51
C GLU A 24 15.16 -8.50 -3.93
N LYS A 25 15.52 -9.63 -3.31
CA LYS A 25 16.73 -10.38 -3.64
C LYS A 25 16.73 -10.89 -5.09
N ILE A 26 15.61 -11.45 -5.55
CA ILE A 26 15.48 -12.07 -6.88
C ILE A 26 15.31 -11.00 -7.97
N PHE A 27 14.33 -10.11 -7.82
CA PHE A 27 13.94 -9.16 -8.86
C PHE A 27 14.74 -7.86 -8.83
N LYS A 28 15.56 -7.64 -7.81
CA LYS A 28 16.32 -6.38 -7.61
C LYS A 28 15.43 -5.14 -7.63
N CYS A 29 14.19 -5.29 -7.17
CA CYS A 29 13.17 -4.25 -7.16
C CYS A 29 12.63 -4.04 -5.74
N LYS A 30 12.31 -2.78 -5.41
CA LYS A 30 11.69 -2.43 -4.12
C LYS A 30 10.21 -2.75 -4.16
N SER A 31 9.71 -3.38 -3.09
CA SER A 31 8.28 -3.60 -2.90
C SER A 31 7.63 -2.43 -2.17
N VAL A 32 6.40 -2.12 -2.53
CA VAL A 32 5.53 -1.20 -1.78
C VAL A 32 4.48 -2.04 -1.08
N LEU A 33 4.41 -1.93 0.26
CA LEU A 33 3.34 -2.52 1.05
C LEU A 33 2.29 -1.44 1.29
N LEU A 34 1.08 -1.66 0.78
CA LEU A 34 -0.02 -0.71 0.87
C LEU A 34 -1.15 -1.31 1.69
N GLY A 35 -1.13 -1.02 2.99
CA GLY A 35 -2.17 -1.43 3.94
C GLY A 35 -3.17 -0.31 4.22
N PHE A 36 -4.42 -0.70 4.47
CA PHE A 36 -5.49 0.22 4.87
C PHE A 36 -6.16 -0.19 6.20
N GLY A 37 -5.69 -1.27 6.83
CA GLY A 37 -6.20 -1.72 8.11
C GLY A 37 -5.75 -0.82 9.27
N LEU A 38 -6.44 -0.95 10.40
CA LEU A 38 -6.12 -0.30 11.66
C LEU A 38 -5.66 -1.35 12.67
N ASP A 39 -4.92 -0.94 13.69
CA ASP A 39 -4.54 -1.84 14.79
C ASP A 39 -5.78 -2.43 15.51
N SER A 40 -6.90 -1.70 15.48
CA SER A 40 -8.19 -2.15 16.02
C SER A 40 -8.82 -3.31 15.25
N ASP A 41 -8.41 -3.57 14.02
CA ASP A 41 -8.94 -4.68 13.20
C ASP A 41 -8.62 -6.05 13.82
N ALA A 42 -7.66 -6.10 14.76
CA ALA A 42 -7.39 -7.24 15.62
C ALA A 42 -7.09 -8.53 14.84
N ILE A 43 -6.29 -8.41 13.78
CA ILE A 43 -5.87 -9.53 12.92
C ILE A 43 -5.27 -10.64 13.80
N HIS A 44 -5.76 -11.87 13.63
CA HIS A 44 -5.41 -13.05 14.45
C HIS A 44 -5.95 -13.04 15.90
N SER A 45 -6.92 -12.19 16.23
CA SER A 45 -7.56 -12.14 17.55
C SER A 45 -9.08 -12.32 17.45
N PRO A 46 -9.79 -12.62 18.56
CA PRO A 46 -11.25 -12.65 18.56
C PRO A 46 -11.86 -11.32 18.11
N ASN A 47 -13.01 -11.39 17.43
CA ASN A 47 -13.69 -10.24 16.82
C ASN A 47 -12.81 -9.47 15.82
N GLU A 48 -11.95 -10.19 15.08
CA GLU A 48 -11.30 -9.67 13.88
C GLU A 48 -12.36 -9.06 12.95
N HIS A 49 -12.15 -7.81 12.56
CA HIS A 49 -13.09 -7.07 11.74
C HIS A 49 -12.35 -6.10 10.84
N TYR A 50 -13.08 -5.54 9.88
CA TYR A 50 -12.52 -4.57 8.96
C TYR A 50 -13.54 -3.47 8.67
N GLY A 51 -13.14 -2.21 8.90
CA GLY A 51 -14.03 -1.07 8.73
C GLY A 51 -14.44 -0.85 7.27
N LEU A 52 -15.75 -0.76 7.01
CA LEU A 52 -16.27 -0.52 5.64
C LEU A 52 -15.71 0.76 5.02
N PHE A 53 -15.46 1.79 5.82
CA PHE A 53 -14.81 3.01 5.36
C PHE A 53 -13.43 2.72 4.72
N ASN A 54 -12.57 1.94 5.39
CA ASN A 54 -11.24 1.58 4.88
C ASN A 54 -11.33 0.58 3.72
N TYR A 55 -12.36 -0.26 3.69
CA TYR A 55 -12.65 -1.14 2.56
C TYR A 55 -12.93 -0.35 1.29
N TYR A 56 -13.90 0.57 1.32
CA TYR A 56 -14.22 1.38 0.16
C TYR A 56 -13.09 2.34 -0.22
N LYS A 57 -12.39 2.92 0.77
CA LYS A 57 -11.23 3.77 0.49
C LYS A 57 -10.05 2.99 -0.10
N GLY A 58 -9.85 1.73 0.29
CA GLY A 58 -8.86 0.86 -0.34
C GLY A 58 -9.17 0.62 -1.81
N ILE A 59 -10.42 0.26 -2.13
CA ILE A 59 -10.91 0.09 -3.51
C ILE A 59 -10.71 1.37 -4.33
N GLU A 60 -11.02 2.53 -3.77
CA GLU A 60 -10.81 3.82 -4.43
C GLU A 60 -9.31 4.14 -4.64
N THR A 61 -8.45 3.78 -3.68
CA THR A 61 -7.03 4.17 -3.68
C THR A 61 -6.18 3.36 -4.65
N ILE A 62 -6.45 2.06 -4.80
CA ILE A 62 -5.63 1.16 -5.63
C ILE A 62 -5.56 1.62 -7.10
N PRO A 63 -6.68 1.98 -7.79
CA PRO A 63 -6.63 2.50 -9.15
C PRO A 63 -5.82 3.79 -9.26
N TYR A 64 -5.99 4.72 -8.31
CA TYR A 64 -5.23 5.97 -8.31
C TYR A 64 -3.73 5.74 -8.10
N PHE A 65 -3.35 4.77 -7.26
CA PHE A 65 -1.94 4.38 -7.11
C PHE A 65 -1.34 3.99 -8.47
N TYR A 66 -1.98 3.09 -9.21
CA TYR A 66 -1.47 2.66 -10.52
C TYR A 66 -1.48 3.79 -11.54
N HIS A 67 -2.53 4.61 -11.60
CA HIS A 67 -2.61 5.76 -12.49
C HIS A 67 -1.45 6.75 -12.26
N TYR A 68 -1.19 7.12 -11.01
CA TYR A 68 -0.07 8.03 -10.71
C TYR A 68 1.30 7.36 -10.88
N TYR A 69 1.41 6.06 -10.63
CA TYR A 69 2.64 5.31 -10.85
C TYR A 69 3.00 5.24 -12.34
N THR A 70 2.02 5.03 -13.23
CA THR A 70 2.25 5.02 -14.67
C THR A 70 2.62 6.42 -15.19
N GLU A 71 1.94 7.48 -14.74
CA GLU A 71 2.30 8.86 -15.07
C GLU A 71 3.73 9.22 -14.64
N LEU A 72 4.11 8.85 -13.41
CA LEU A 72 5.47 9.03 -12.90
C LEU A 72 6.50 8.32 -13.79
N SER A 73 6.17 7.10 -14.23
CA SER A 73 7.07 6.27 -15.05
C SER A 73 7.22 6.84 -16.47
N SER A 74 6.12 7.25 -17.10
CA SER A 74 6.14 7.91 -18.41
C SER A 74 6.94 9.21 -18.40
N ASN A 75 6.74 10.05 -17.37
CA ASN A 75 7.47 11.32 -17.23
C ASN A 75 8.97 11.14 -16.99
N LYS A 76 9.40 10.02 -16.38
CA LYS A 76 10.83 9.68 -16.26
C LYS A 76 11.43 9.29 -17.61
N ASN A 77 10.68 8.59 -18.46
CA ASN A 77 11.15 8.18 -19.78
C ASN A 77 11.23 9.36 -20.76
N SER A 78 10.34 10.35 -20.67
CA SER A 78 10.39 11.55 -21.51
C SER A 78 11.49 12.55 -21.12
N LYS A 79 12.11 12.39 -19.95
CA LYS A 79 13.20 13.25 -19.43
C LYS A 79 14.58 12.59 -19.53
N LYS A 80 14.65 11.40 -20.14
CA LYS A 80 15.88 10.64 -20.37
C LYS A 80 16.23 10.72 -21.85
#